data_AF-A0A961WLB5-F1
#
_entry.id   AF-A0A961WLB5-F1
#
_cell.length_a   1.000
_cell.length_b   1.000
_cell.length_c   1.000
_cell.angle_alpha   90.00
_cell.angle_beta   90.00
_cell.angle_gamma   90.00
#
_symmetry.space_group_name_H-M   'P 1'
#
loop_
_entity.id
_entity.type
_entity.pdbx_description
1 polymer ?
#
loop_
_entity_poly.entity_id
_entity_poly.type
_entity_poly.pdbx_seq_one_letter_code
_entity_poly.pdbx_strand_id
1 'polypeptide(L)'
;MAAIGYVTKLEDGRYQGNLKTFTIRAEVTFTPNPDKSNGNQPDYRIFSDGIEIGAAWIRTAETSGKEYVSVSIAAPEFGPNKL
;
A
#
# COMPACT_ATOMS: atom_id res chain seq x y z
N MET A 1 16.44 -3.13 -9.15
CA MET A 1 15.62 -2.04 -8.59
C MET A 1 15.71 -2.14 -7.08
N ALA A 2 16.07 -1.07 -6.37
CA ALA A 2 16.15 -1.11 -4.91
C ALA A 2 14.74 -1.00 -4.34
N ALA A 3 14.37 -1.89 -3.42
CA ALA A 3 13.12 -1.79 -2.69
C ALA A 3 13.30 -0.82 -1.52
N ILE A 4 12.39 0.14 -1.38
CA ILE A 4 12.32 1.03 -0.22
C ILE A 4 11.50 0.42 0.91
N GLY A 5 11.00 -0.80 0.75
CA GLY A 5 10.22 -1.47 1.78
C GLY A 5 9.87 -2.89 1.38
N TYR A 6 9.59 -3.71 2.38
CA TYR A 6 9.16 -5.09 2.20
C TYR A 6 7.89 -5.31 3.00
N VAL A 7 6.93 -5.97 2.37
CA VAL A 7 5.66 -6.36 2.99
C VAL A 7 5.45 -7.85 2.80
N THR A 8 4.89 -8.48 3.82
CA THR A 8 4.55 -9.90 3.83
C THR A 8 3.04 -10.03 3.90
N LYS A 9 2.48 -10.88 3.04
CA LYS A 9 1.06 -11.23 3.09
C LYS A 9 0.83 -12.17 4.27
N LEU A 10 -0.10 -11.81 5.14
CA LEU A 10 -0.55 -12.62 6.27
C LEU A 10 -1.69 -13.55 5.81
N GLU A 11 -1.94 -14.60 6.59
CA GLU A 11 -3.00 -15.59 6.31
C GLU A 11 -4.40 -14.96 6.24
N ASP A 12 -4.60 -13.90 7.02
CA ASP A 12 -5.83 -13.10 7.10
C ASP A 12 -6.05 -12.19 5.86
N GLY A 13 -5.17 -12.25 4.85
CA GLY A 13 -5.27 -11.45 3.63
C GLY A 13 -4.73 -10.02 3.75
N ARG A 14 -4.33 -9.60 4.96
CA ARG A 14 -3.60 -8.35 5.21
C ARG A 14 -2.16 -8.43 4.71
N TYR A 15 -1.55 -7.28 4.43
CA TYR A 15 -0.10 -7.18 4.29
C TYR A 15 0.48 -6.38 5.43
N GLN A 16 1.61 -6.80 5.97
CA GLN A 16 2.33 -6.05 7.00
C GLN A 16 3.80 -5.99 6.64
N GLY A 17 4.45 -4.86 6.94
CA GLY A 17 5.87 -4.73 6.73
C GLY A 17 6.35 -3.32 7.01
N ASN A 18 7.47 -2.97 6.38
CA ASN A 18 8.13 -1.70 6.68
C ASN A 18 8.52 -0.95 5.42
N LEU A 19 8.31 0.36 5.47
CA LEU A 19 8.73 1.33 4.46
C LEU A 19 9.87 2.17 5.04
N LYS A 20 11.04 2.09 4.39
CA LYS A 20 12.26 2.84 4.72
C LYS A 20 12.68 3.68 3.53
N THR A 21 12.49 4.98 3.65
CA THR A 21 13.12 5.97 2.77
C THR A 21 14.36 6.55 3.45
N PHE A 22 14.97 7.57 2.85
CA PHE A 22 16.14 8.24 3.42
C PHE A 22 15.86 8.81 4.83
N THR A 23 14.68 9.40 5.03
CA THR A 23 14.31 10.08 6.28
C THR A 23 13.22 9.34 7.06
N ILE A 24 12.36 8.56 6.38
CA ILE A 24 11.17 7.97 6.98
C ILE A 24 11.40 6.48 7.20
N ARG A 25 11.01 5.98 8.37
CA ARG A 25 10.94 4.55 8.69
C ARG A 25 9.58 4.31 9.34
N ALA A 26 8.67 3.68 8.60
CA ALA A 26 7.30 3.49 9.02
C ALA A 26 6.91 2.02 8.89
N GLU A 27 6.25 1.47 9.90
CA GLU A 27 5.57 0.19 9.79
C GLU A 27 4.23 0.41 9.08
N VAL A 28 3.98 -0.35 8.03
CA VAL A 28 2.79 -0.21 7.18
C VAL A 28 1.97 -1.48 7.21
N THR A 29 0.66 -1.31 7.39
CA THR A 29 -0.32 -2.39 7.36
C THR A 29 -1.38 -2.12 6.30
N PHE A 30 -1.57 -3.08 5.41
CA PHE A 30 -2.55 -3.05 4.34
C PHE A 30 -3.73 -3.89 4.80
N THR A 31 -4.84 -3.23 5.07
CA THR A 31 -6.08 -3.87 5.52
C THR A 31 -7.03 -4.00 4.34
N PRO A 32 -7.54 -5.19 4.01
CA PRO A 32 -8.50 -5.36 2.94
C PRO A 32 -9.76 -4.51 3.24
N ASN A 33 -10.32 -3.91 2.21
CA ASN A 33 -11.51 -3.07 2.31
C ASN A 33 -12.77 -3.90 1.97
N PRO A 34 -13.51 -4.43 2.96
CA PRO A 34 -14.69 -5.28 2.69
C PRO A 34 -15.83 -4.50 2.05
N ASP A 35 -15.90 -3.18 2.26
CA ASP A 35 -16.92 -2.30 1.71
C ASP A 35 -16.72 -1.93 0.22
N LYS A 36 -15.74 -2.55 -0.45
CA LYS A 36 -15.48 -2.29 -1.87
C LYS A 36 -16.69 -2.73 -2.71
N SER A 37 -17.45 -1.74 -3.15
CA SER A 37 -18.65 -1.88 -3.97
C SER A 37 -18.39 -1.55 -5.44
N ASN A 38 -17.37 -0.73 -5.74
CA ASN A 38 -17.03 -0.30 -7.10
C ASN A 38 -15.51 -0.30 -7.35
N GLY A 39 -15.10 -0.40 -8.62
CA GLY A 39 -13.68 -0.44 -9.01
C GLY A 39 -12.85 0.81 -8.68
N ASN A 40 -13.51 1.92 -8.35
CA ASN A 40 -12.84 3.16 -7.95
C ASN A 40 -12.47 3.19 -6.45
N GLN A 41 -13.06 2.29 -5.65
CA GLN A 41 -12.71 2.14 -4.24
C GLN A 41 -11.48 1.26 -4.08
N PRO A 42 -10.67 1.51 -3.04
CA PRO A 42 -9.45 0.77 -2.80
C PRO A 42 -9.73 -0.67 -2.40
N ASP A 43 -8.85 -1.57 -2.81
CA ASP A 43 -8.80 -2.97 -2.36
C ASP A 43 -8.21 -3.08 -0.96
N TYR A 44 -7.22 -2.23 -0.67
CA TYR A 44 -6.59 -2.15 0.64
C TYR A 44 -6.51 -0.71 1.14
N ARG A 45 -6.75 -0.52 2.43
CA ARG A 45 -6.45 0.72 3.16
C ARG A 45 -5.12 0.56 3.88
N ILE A 46 -4.27 1.57 3.79
CA ILE A 46 -2.91 1.51 4.32
C ILE A 46 -2.85 2.33 5.59
N PHE A 47 -2.41 1.68 6.67
CA PHE A 47 -2.27 2.27 7.99
C PHE A 47 -0.80 2.26 8.41
N SER A 48 -0.40 3.29 9.13
CA SER A 48 0.85 3.34 9.90
C SER A 48 0.54 3.92 11.27
N ASP A 49 0.98 3.25 12.32
CA ASP A 49 0.74 3.67 13.72
C ASP A 49 -0.75 3.97 14.03
N GLY A 50 -1.67 3.23 13.38
CA GLY A 50 -3.12 3.41 13.53
C GLY A 50 -3.74 4.56 12.72
N ILE A 51 -2.94 5.32 11.96
CA ILE A 51 -3.40 6.41 11.09
C ILE A 51 -3.48 5.91 9.64
N GLU A 52 -4.57 6.22 8.94
CA GLU A 52 -4.70 5.94 7.50
C GLU A 52 -3.79 6.89 6.71
N ILE A 53 -2.80 6.33 6.01
CA ILE A 53 -1.79 7.09 5.25
C ILE A 53 -1.96 6.92 3.73
N GLY A 54 -2.88 6.06 3.29
CA GLY A 54 -3.02 5.78 1.88
C GLY A 54 -3.93 4.60 1.56
N ALA A 55 -3.85 4.20 0.30
CA ALA A 55 -4.73 3.20 -0.30
C ALA A 55 -4.00 2.38 -1.36
N ALA A 56 -4.48 1.17 -1.62
CA ALA A 56 -3.96 0.33 -2.68
C ALA A 56 -5.06 -0.38 -3.48
N TRP A 57 -4.74 -0.70 -4.73
CA TRP A 57 -5.61 -1.37 -5.69
C TRP A 57 -4.90 -2.57 -6.30
N ILE A 58 -5.62 -3.65 -6.51
CA ILE A 58 -5.10 -4.79 -7.28
C ILE A 58 -5.24 -4.45 -8.75
N ARG A 59 -4.13 -4.47 -9.49
CA ARG A 59 -4.07 -4.20 -10.92
C ARG A 59 -3.36 -5.33 -11.65
N THR A 60 -3.69 -5.50 -12.91
CA THR A 60 -3.02 -6.47 -13.79
C THR A 60 -2.07 -5.72 -14.71
N ALA A 61 -0.81 -6.14 -14.77
CA ALA A 61 0.17 -5.52 -15.65
C ALA A 61 -0.11 -5.89 -17.11
N GLU A 62 -0.31 -4.90 -17.97
CA GLU A 62 -0.63 -5.11 -19.40
C GLU A 62 0.45 -5.90 -20.13
N THR A 63 1.73 -5.67 -19.79
CA THR A 63 2.87 -6.30 -20.46
C THR A 63 3.12 -7.75 -20.01
N SER A 64 2.90 -8.06 -18.73
CA SER A 64 3.27 -9.37 -18.15
C SER A 64 2.06 -10.24 -17.80
N GLY A 65 0.84 -9.70 -17.79
CA GLY A 65 -0.37 -10.37 -17.33
C GLY A 65 -0.39 -10.70 -15.83
N LYS A 66 0.61 -10.26 -15.06
CA LYS A 66 0.72 -10.55 -13.63
C LYS A 66 -0.02 -9.50 -12.80
N GLU A 67 -0.67 -9.96 -11.75
CA GLU A 67 -1.29 -9.09 -10.75
C GLU A 67 -0.22 -8.42 -9.89
N TYR A 68 -0.41 -7.14 -9.62
CA TYR A 68 0.40 -6.35 -8.71
C TYR A 68 -0.51 -5.42 -7.89
N VAL A 69 -0.02 -5.03 -6.72
CA VAL A 69 -0.72 -4.09 -5.85
C VAL A 69 -0.17 -2.70 -6.14
N SER A 70 -1.00 -1.84 -6.75
CA SER A 70 -0.71 -0.44 -6.97
C SER A 70 -1.01 0.33 -5.70
N VAL A 71 0.02 0.96 -5.14
CA VAL A 71 -0.04 1.66 -3.85
C VAL A 71 -0.01 3.16 -4.09
N SER A 72 -0.81 3.90 -3.33
CA SER A 72 -0.76 5.36 -3.27
C SER A 72 -0.65 5.80 -1.81
N ILE A 73 0.40 6.54 -1.48
CA ILE A 73 0.62 7.07 -0.13
C ILE A 73 0.44 8.59 -0.15
N ALA A 74 -0.36 9.10 0.79
CA ALA A 74 -0.64 10.51 0.97
C ALA A 74 -0.49 10.86 2.46
N ALA A 75 0.75 10.90 2.94
CA ALA A 75 1.08 11.44 4.24
C ALA A 75 2.05 12.62 4.09
N PRO A 76 1.85 13.72 4.84
CA PRO A 76 2.59 14.97 4.65
C PRO A 76 4.10 14.82 4.86
N GLU A 77 4.51 13.82 5.66
CA GLU A 77 5.90 13.43 5.85
C GLU A 77 6.60 12.97 4.55
N PHE A 78 5.86 12.50 3.55
CA PHE A 78 6.37 12.13 2.22
C PHE A 78 6.48 13.33 1.26
N GLY A 79 6.10 14.53 1.70
CA GLY A 79 6.17 15.76 0.92
C GLY A 79 5.02 15.93 -0.09
N PRO A 80 5.05 16.99 -0.92
CA PRO A 80 3.96 17.32 -1.85
C PRO A 80 3.82 16.35 -3.03
N ASN A 81 4.78 15.43 -3.20
CA ASN A 81 4.79 14.47 -4.30
C ASN A 81 4.12 13.17 -3.85
N LYS A 82 3.02 12.82 -4.50
CA LYS A 82 2.31 11.55 -4.32
C LYS A 82 3.24 10.41 -4.76
N LEU A 83 3.47 9.44 -3.87
CA LEU A 83 4.20 8.19 -4.14
C LEU A 83 3.23 7.09 -4.56
#